data_AF-Q9NP56-F1
#
_entry.id   AF-Q9NP56-F1
#
_cell.length_a   1.000
_cell.length_b   1.000
_cell.length_c   1.000
_cell.angle_alpha   90.00
_cell.angle_beta   90.00
_cell.angle_gamma   90.00
#
_symmetry.space_group_name_H-M   'P 1'
#
loop_
_entity.id
_entity.type
_entity.pdbx_description
1 polymer ?
#
loop_
_entity_poly.entity_id
_entity_poly.type
_entity_poly.pdbx_seq_one_letter_code
_entity_poly.pdbx_strand_id
1 'polypeptide(L)'
;MSCLMVERCGEILFENPDQNAKCVCMLGDIRLRGQTGVRAERRGSYPFIDFRLLNSTTYSGEIGTKKKVKRLLSFQRYFHASRLLRGIIPQAPLHLLDEDYLGQARHMLSKVGMWDFDIFLFDRLTNGNSLVTLLCHLFNTHGLIHHFKLDMVTLHRFLVMVQEDYHSQNPYHNAVHAADVTQAMHCYLKEPKLASFLTPLDIMLGLLAAAAHDVDHPGVNQPFLIKTNHHLANLYQNMSVLENHHWRSTIGMLRESRLLAHLPKEMTQDIEQQLGSLILATDINRQNEFLTRLKAHLHNKDLRLEDAQDRHFMLQIALKCADICNPCRIWEMSKQWSERVCEEFYRQGELEQKFELEISPLCNQQKDSIPSIQIGFMSYIVEPLFREWAHFTGNSTLSENMLGHLAHNKAQWKSLLPRQHRSRGSSGSGPDHDHAGQGTESEEQEGDSP
;
A
#
# COMPACT_ATOMS: atom_id res chain seq x y z
N MET A 1 -24.25 -0.94 -50.35
CA MET A 1 -23.53 0.14 -49.65
C MET A 1 -23.25 -0.35 -48.22
N SER A 2 -22.41 -1.37 -48.04
CA SER A 2 -20.95 -1.36 -47.77
C SER A 2 -20.52 -0.55 -46.53
N CYS A 3 -20.51 -1.26 -45.40
CA CYS A 3 -19.56 -1.27 -44.28
C CYS A 3 -18.35 -0.32 -44.29
N LEU A 4 -18.01 0.24 -43.11
CA LEU A 4 -16.64 0.32 -42.60
C LEU A 4 -16.66 0.56 -41.07
N MET A 5 -16.44 -0.52 -40.31
CA MET A 5 -15.90 -0.48 -38.95
C MET A 5 -14.45 0.04 -39.00
N VAL A 6 -14.05 0.88 -38.03
CA VAL A 6 -12.64 1.20 -37.79
C VAL A 6 -12.38 1.11 -36.28
N GLU A 7 -11.74 0.01 -35.89
CA GLU A 7 -10.95 -0.12 -34.67
C GLU A 7 -9.70 0.79 -34.78
N ARG A 8 -9.31 1.47 -33.70
CA ARG A 8 -7.95 2.00 -33.54
C ARG A 8 -7.41 1.75 -32.13
N CYS A 9 -6.42 0.86 -32.07
CA CYS A 9 -5.40 0.77 -31.05
C CYS A 9 -4.64 2.11 -30.90
N GLY A 10 -4.34 2.50 -29.66
CA GLY A 10 -3.41 3.59 -29.35
C GLY A 10 -2.05 3.05 -28.94
N GLU A 11 -1.05 3.22 -29.82
CA GLU A 11 0.38 3.14 -29.50
C GLU A 11 0.82 4.39 -28.73
N ILE A 12 1.76 4.25 -27.78
CA ILE A 12 2.44 5.37 -27.10
C ILE A 12 3.88 5.44 -27.64
N LEU A 13 4.17 6.52 -28.38
CA LEU A 13 5.53 6.94 -28.74
C LEU A 13 6.11 7.83 -27.62
N PHE A 14 7.32 7.51 -27.19
CA PHE A 14 8.11 8.34 -26.27
C PHE A 14 9.01 9.29 -27.08
N GLU A 15 8.86 10.60 -26.90
CA GLU A 15 9.90 11.58 -27.24
C GLU A 15 10.32 12.36 -25.97
N ASN A 16 11.63 12.34 -25.72
CA ASN A 16 12.44 13.14 -24.81
C ASN A 16 12.75 12.59 -23.39
N PRO A 17 14.04 12.47 -22.97
CA PRO A 17 14.44 11.80 -21.71
C PRO A 17 14.40 12.63 -20.42
N ASP A 18 13.98 13.91 -20.43
CA ASP A 18 14.17 14.83 -19.30
C ASP A 18 12.87 15.36 -18.64
N GLN A 19 11.81 14.56 -18.53
CA GLN A 19 10.64 14.90 -17.70
C GLN A 19 10.19 13.75 -16.80
N ASN A 20 10.40 13.92 -15.50
CA ASN A 20 9.92 13.03 -14.44
C ASN A 20 8.38 12.90 -14.48
N ALA A 21 7.92 11.68 -14.80
CA ALA A 21 6.66 11.04 -14.42
C ALA A 21 5.39 11.92 -14.33
N LYS A 22 4.90 12.37 -15.49
CA LYS A 22 3.44 12.51 -15.71
C LYS A 22 2.91 11.21 -16.30
N CYS A 23 2.57 10.22 -15.45
CA CYS A 23 1.68 9.10 -15.82
C CYS A 23 1.35 8.18 -14.61
N VAL A 24 0.63 8.71 -13.64
CA VAL A 24 -0.63 8.14 -13.09
C VAL A 24 -1.50 9.36 -12.80
N CYS A 25 -1.90 10.06 -13.86
CA CYS A 25 -2.90 11.12 -13.76
C CYS A 25 -4.13 10.63 -14.48
N MET A 26 -5.21 10.63 -13.70
CA MET A 26 -6.56 10.32 -14.09
C MET A 26 -6.95 11.05 -15.37
N LEU A 27 -7.77 10.33 -16.14
CA LEU A 27 -8.60 10.86 -17.21
C LEU A 27 -9.36 12.12 -16.76
N GLY A 28 -9.75 12.93 -17.75
CA GLY A 28 -10.34 14.27 -17.62
C GLY A 28 -11.49 14.38 -16.60
N ASP A 29 -11.80 15.56 -16.08
CA ASP A 29 -12.33 16.61 -16.93
C ASP A 29 -12.05 18.02 -16.41
N ILE A 30 -11.57 18.84 -17.35
CA ILE A 30 -11.85 20.27 -17.40
C ILE A 30 -13.19 20.38 -18.13
N ARG A 31 -14.24 20.96 -17.51
CA ARG A 31 -15.01 22.11 -18.05
C ARG A 31 -16.34 22.38 -17.33
N LEU A 32 -16.45 23.65 -16.95
CA LEU A 32 -17.59 24.55 -17.18
C LEU A 32 -18.91 24.32 -16.42
N ARG A 33 -19.04 25.15 -15.39
CA ARG A 33 -20.24 25.88 -14.94
C ARG A 33 -21.28 26.08 -16.06
N GLY A 34 -22.48 25.52 -15.89
CA GLY A 34 -23.62 25.76 -16.75
C GLY A 34 -24.93 25.36 -16.06
N GLN A 35 -25.77 26.35 -15.78
CA GLN A 35 -27.11 26.20 -15.20
C GLN A 35 -28.03 25.42 -16.15
N THR A 36 -28.77 24.44 -15.63
CA THR A 36 -30.25 24.30 -15.73
C THR A 36 -30.65 22.91 -15.23
N GLY A 37 -31.70 22.86 -14.42
CA GLY A 37 -32.01 21.71 -13.58
C GLY A 37 -32.94 20.68 -14.18
N VAL A 38 -32.90 19.48 -13.59
CA VAL A 38 -34.03 18.56 -13.46
C VAL A 38 -33.90 17.85 -12.11
N ARG A 39 -35.02 17.75 -11.41
CA ARG A 39 -35.21 17.23 -10.04
C ARG A 39 -35.55 15.74 -10.16
N ALA A 40 -34.84 14.86 -9.45
CA ALA A 40 -35.26 13.48 -9.23
C ALA A 40 -35.14 13.12 -7.74
N GLU A 41 -36.16 12.41 -7.25
CA GLU A 41 -36.59 12.34 -5.86
C GLU A 41 -35.93 11.23 -5.03
N ARG A 42 -35.65 11.59 -3.77
CA ARG A 42 -35.65 10.82 -2.50
C ARG A 42 -35.65 9.27 -2.53
N ARG A 43 -34.69 8.67 -1.81
CA ARG A 43 -34.93 7.86 -0.59
C ARG A 43 -33.61 7.51 0.11
N GLY A 44 -33.54 7.72 1.43
CA GLY A 44 -32.42 7.29 2.28
C GLY A 44 -31.99 8.35 3.29
N SER A 45 -32.85 8.70 4.24
CA SER A 45 -32.50 9.55 5.37
C SER A 45 -31.64 8.79 6.40
N TYR A 46 -30.34 9.07 6.45
CA TYR A 46 -29.54 8.85 7.66
C TYR A 46 -29.52 10.15 8.49
N PRO A 47 -29.65 10.08 9.82
CA PRO A 47 -29.68 11.26 10.66
C PRO A 47 -28.33 11.98 10.63
N PHE A 48 -28.37 13.30 10.73
CA PHE A 48 -27.22 14.19 10.87
C PHE A 48 -26.34 13.71 12.03
N ILE A 49 -25.09 13.32 11.76
CA ILE A 49 -24.11 13.03 12.83
C ILE A 49 -23.61 14.39 13.34
N ASP A 50 -24.05 14.79 14.53
CA ASP A 50 -23.49 15.96 15.22
C ASP A 50 -22.11 15.59 15.77
N PHE A 51 -21.06 16.05 15.07
CA PHE A 51 -19.66 15.81 15.41
C PHE A 51 -19.22 16.51 16.71
N ARG A 52 -20.08 17.27 17.40
CA ARG A 52 -19.77 17.79 18.74
C ARG A 52 -19.64 16.70 19.82
N LEU A 53 -20.07 15.48 19.54
CA LEU A 53 -19.87 14.32 20.42
C LEU A 53 -18.41 13.83 20.51
N LEU A 54 -17.54 14.20 19.57
CA LEU A 54 -16.11 13.85 19.66
C LEU A 54 -15.29 14.76 20.58
N ASN A 55 -15.89 15.86 21.06
CA ASN A 55 -15.23 16.82 21.97
C ASN A 55 -15.80 16.80 23.41
N SER A 56 -16.70 15.87 23.73
CA SER A 56 -17.38 15.81 25.03
C SER A 56 -17.53 14.36 25.51
N THR A 57 -16.43 13.76 25.96
CA THR A 57 -16.47 12.48 26.70
C THR A 57 -15.61 12.55 27.96
N THR A 58 -15.94 13.53 28.80
CA THR A 58 -15.77 13.46 30.25
C THR A 58 -17.17 13.47 30.85
N TYR A 59 -17.52 12.42 31.59
CA TYR A 59 -18.81 12.23 32.28
C TYR A 59 -20.05 11.98 31.41
N SER A 60 -20.35 10.70 31.14
CA SER A 60 -21.68 10.13 31.43
C SER A 60 -21.66 8.62 31.19
N GLY A 61 -22.16 7.87 32.16
CA GLY A 61 -22.40 6.44 32.04
C GLY A 61 -23.63 6.14 31.18
N GLU A 62 -23.66 4.89 30.74
CA GLU A 62 -24.83 4.13 30.24
C GLU A 62 -25.48 4.58 28.92
N ILE A 63 -25.44 3.68 27.93
CA ILE A 63 -26.49 3.30 26.94
C ILE A 63 -25.86 2.91 25.58
N GLY A 64 -26.23 1.74 25.04
CA GLY A 64 -26.08 1.37 23.61
C GLY A 64 -25.09 0.22 23.30
N THR A 65 -25.37 -1.03 23.65
CA THR A 65 -26.09 -2.11 22.91
C THR A 65 -25.52 -2.54 21.53
N LYS A 66 -25.25 -3.85 21.44
CA LYS A 66 -24.92 -4.74 20.29
C LYS A 66 -23.49 -4.85 19.73
N LYS A 67 -22.67 -3.80 19.59
CA LYS A 67 -21.27 -3.99 19.11
C LYS A 67 -20.29 -4.53 20.18
N LYS A 68 -20.58 -4.35 21.48
CA LYS A 68 -19.71 -4.78 22.59
C LYS A 68 -19.64 -6.29 22.85
N VAL A 69 -20.58 -7.10 22.37
CA VAL A 69 -20.65 -8.52 22.73
C VAL A 69 -19.66 -9.39 21.94
N LYS A 70 -19.31 -9.02 20.70
CA LYS A 70 -18.25 -9.74 19.95
C LYS A 70 -16.84 -9.44 20.48
N ARG A 71 -16.60 -8.24 21.03
CA ARG A 71 -15.32 -7.85 21.66
C ARG A 71 -15.05 -8.56 23.01
N LEU A 72 -16.06 -9.14 23.67
CA LEU A 72 -15.87 -9.87 24.93
C LEU A 72 -15.50 -11.35 24.72
N LEU A 73 -15.86 -11.93 23.57
CA LEU A 73 -15.53 -13.32 23.25
C LEU A 73 -14.09 -13.50 22.71
N SER A 74 -13.45 -12.41 22.26
CA SER A 74 -12.01 -12.41 21.94
C SER A 74 -11.13 -12.33 23.20
N PHE A 75 -11.59 -11.70 24.28
CA PHE A 75 -10.89 -11.64 25.57
C PHE A 75 -10.71 -13.01 26.24
N GLN A 76 -11.64 -13.96 26.01
CA GLN A 76 -11.56 -15.32 26.58
C GLN A 76 -10.58 -16.23 25.83
N ARG A 77 -10.18 -15.91 24.58
CA ARG A 77 -9.11 -16.62 23.87
C ARG A 77 -7.70 -16.11 24.23
N TYR A 78 -7.59 -14.97 24.91
CA TYR A 78 -6.35 -14.20 24.96
C TYR A 78 -5.61 -14.14 26.31
N PHE A 79 -6.03 -14.91 27.31
CA PHE A 79 -5.27 -15.07 28.57
C PHE A 79 -3.91 -15.80 28.41
N HIS A 80 -3.56 -16.23 27.19
CA HIS A 80 -2.32 -16.95 26.92
C HIS A 80 -1.11 -16.06 26.55
N ALA A 81 -1.32 -14.88 25.96
CA ALA A 81 -0.20 -13.97 25.62
C ALA A 81 0.38 -13.24 26.86
N SER A 82 -0.44 -13.05 27.91
CA SER A 82 -0.01 -12.43 29.18
C SER A 82 0.87 -13.35 30.04
N ARG A 83 0.86 -14.67 29.77
CA ARG A 83 1.70 -15.65 30.48
C ARG A 83 3.15 -15.66 29.99
N LEU A 84 3.44 -15.05 28.84
CA LEU A 84 4.79 -15.00 28.28
C LEU A 84 5.63 -13.83 28.78
N LEU A 85 5.00 -12.84 29.42
CA LEU A 85 5.67 -11.71 30.05
C LEU A 85 5.85 -11.88 31.57
N ARG A 86 5.34 -12.96 32.16
CA ARG A 86 5.59 -13.36 33.54
C ARG A 86 6.13 -14.77 33.50
N GLY A 87 7.43 -14.97 33.72
CA GLY A 87 8.14 -16.26 33.66
C GLY A 87 7.65 -17.32 34.68
N ILE A 88 6.36 -17.66 34.64
CA ILE A 88 5.67 -18.59 35.52
C ILE A 88 5.13 -19.71 34.64
N ILE A 89 5.78 -20.87 34.70
CA ILE A 89 5.36 -22.11 34.02
C ILE A 89 4.04 -22.58 34.64
N PRO A 90 2.93 -22.67 33.89
CA PRO A 90 1.70 -23.29 34.37
C PRO A 90 1.70 -24.79 34.07
N GLN A 91 1.45 -25.62 35.08
CA GLN A 91 1.30 -27.08 34.97
C GLN A 91 -0.06 -27.50 34.37
N ALA A 92 -0.32 -27.15 33.11
CA ALA A 92 -1.43 -27.69 32.34
C ALA A 92 -0.93 -28.09 30.95
N PRO A 93 -1.32 -29.26 30.39
CA PRO A 93 -0.86 -29.67 29.07
C PRO A 93 -1.57 -28.82 28.02
N LEU A 94 -1.01 -27.65 27.74
CA LEU A 94 -1.24 -26.96 26.47
C LEU A 94 -0.82 -27.93 25.36
N HIS A 95 -1.63 -28.03 24.30
CA HIS A 95 -1.34 -28.91 23.17
C HIS A 95 0.13 -28.75 22.80
N LEU A 96 0.91 -29.83 22.85
CA LEU A 96 2.36 -29.83 22.60
C LEU A 96 2.73 -29.02 21.33
N LEU A 97 1.85 -29.04 20.34
CA LEU A 97 1.97 -28.31 19.08
C LEU A 97 1.88 -26.77 19.24
N ASP A 98 1.07 -26.24 20.15
CA ASP A 98 0.92 -24.79 20.34
C ASP A 98 2.19 -24.16 20.95
N GLU A 99 2.86 -24.87 21.86
CA GLU A 99 4.18 -24.47 22.37
C GLU A 99 5.22 -24.46 21.25
N ASP A 100 5.20 -25.43 20.33
CA ASP A 100 6.12 -25.49 19.19
C ASP A 100 5.92 -24.32 18.22
N TYR A 101 4.67 -23.99 17.87
CA TYR A 101 4.36 -22.85 16.99
C TYR A 101 4.76 -21.52 17.63
N LEU A 102 4.47 -21.32 18.92
CA LEU A 102 4.86 -20.12 19.65
C LEU A 102 6.38 -20.02 19.82
N GLY A 103 7.08 -21.15 20.01
CA GLY A 103 8.54 -21.22 20.04
C GLY A 103 9.17 -20.80 18.71
N GLN A 104 8.64 -21.30 17.59
CA GLN A 104 9.07 -20.91 16.25
C GLN A 104 8.79 -19.43 15.97
N ALA A 105 7.60 -18.92 16.33
CA ALA A 105 7.27 -17.51 16.21
C ALA A 105 8.23 -16.61 17.02
N ARG A 106 8.58 -17.00 18.26
CA ARG A 106 9.60 -16.29 19.06
C ARG A 106 10.98 -16.35 18.43
N HIS A 107 11.37 -17.49 17.86
CA HIS A 107 12.63 -17.59 17.13
C HIS A 107 12.66 -16.67 15.91
N MET A 108 11.57 -16.60 15.15
CA MET A 108 11.45 -15.64 14.04
C MET A 108 11.60 -14.20 14.54
N LEU A 109 10.93 -13.82 15.63
CA LEU A 109 11.04 -12.47 16.21
C LEU A 109 12.48 -12.09 16.61
N SER A 110 13.34 -13.05 16.97
CA SER A 110 14.77 -12.76 17.21
C SER A 110 15.51 -12.24 15.96
N LYS A 111 14.94 -12.49 14.77
CA LYS A 111 15.42 -12.06 13.45
C LYS A 111 14.54 -10.94 12.84
N VAL A 112 13.69 -10.28 13.62
CA VAL A 112 12.75 -9.26 13.14
C VAL A 112 13.40 -8.10 12.39
N GLY A 113 14.69 -7.82 12.63
CA GLY A 113 15.44 -6.78 11.94
C GLY A 113 16.01 -7.19 10.57
N MET A 114 15.84 -8.44 10.13
CA MET A 114 16.33 -8.92 8.84
C MET A 114 15.33 -8.62 7.72
N TRP A 115 15.83 -8.27 6.53
CA TRP A 115 14.99 -7.88 5.39
C TRP A 115 14.24 -9.06 4.74
N ASP A 116 14.70 -10.28 4.96
CA ASP A 116 14.12 -11.54 4.51
C ASP A 116 13.16 -12.17 5.53
N PHE A 117 12.69 -11.40 6.52
CA PHE A 117 11.69 -11.86 7.49
C PHE A 117 10.38 -12.26 6.79
N ASP A 118 10.05 -13.55 6.83
CA ASP A 118 8.83 -14.09 6.19
C ASP A 118 7.58 -13.78 7.03
N ILE A 119 6.91 -12.68 6.69
CA ILE A 119 5.70 -12.25 7.37
C ILE A 119 4.52 -13.23 7.20
N PHE A 120 4.46 -13.96 6.09
CA PHE A 120 3.39 -14.92 5.83
C PHE A 120 3.54 -16.16 6.71
N LEU A 121 4.76 -16.67 6.87
CA LEU A 121 5.02 -17.75 7.82
C LEU A 121 4.75 -17.29 9.24
N PHE A 122 5.19 -16.08 9.61
CA PHE A 122 4.95 -15.53 10.93
C PHE A 122 3.45 -15.40 11.25
N ASP A 123 2.64 -14.96 10.30
CA ASP A 123 1.19 -14.89 10.45
C ASP A 123 0.55 -16.27 10.66
N ARG A 124 0.99 -17.29 9.89
CA ARG A 124 0.54 -18.67 10.10
C ARG A 124 0.89 -19.21 11.48
N LEU A 125 2.13 -19.00 11.94
CA LEU A 125 2.60 -19.45 13.25
C LEU A 125 1.91 -18.74 14.43
N THR A 126 1.36 -17.55 14.20
CA THR A 126 0.64 -16.75 15.21
C THR A 126 -0.89 -16.82 15.05
N ASN A 127 -1.38 -17.72 14.19
CA ASN A 127 -2.81 -17.90 13.89
C ASN A 127 -3.53 -16.59 13.51
N GLY A 128 -2.92 -15.79 12.63
CA GLY A 128 -3.47 -14.50 12.18
C GLY A 128 -3.22 -13.33 13.13
N ASN A 129 -2.28 -13.47 14.08
CA ASN A 129 -1.94 -12.43 15.05
C ASN A 129 -0.56 -11.80 14.79
N SER A 130 -0.12 -11.79 13.53
CA SER A 130 1.18 -11.23 13.14
C SER A 130 1.33 -9.79 13.60
N LEU A 131 0.36 -8.92 13.33
CA LEU A 131 0.44 -7.49 13.66
C LEU A 131 0.56 -7.25 15.17
N VAL A 132 -0.34 -7.81 15.98
CA VAL A 132 -0.32 -7.66 17.44
C VAL A 132 0.98 -8.20 18.03
N THR A 133 1.39 -9.40 17.61
CA THR A 133 2.57 -10.09 18.16
C THR A 133 3.85 -9.35 17.80
N LEU A 134 3.99 -8.94 16.53
CA LEU A 134 5.12 -8.16 16.03
C LEU A 134 5.22 -6.82 16.76
N LEU A 135 4.12 -6.07 16.85
CA LEU A 135 4.16 -4.72 17.41
C LEU A 135 4.39 -4.74 18.92
N CYS A 136 3.83 -5.70 19.66
CA CYS A 136 4.18 -5.95 21.06
C CYS A 136 5.68 -6.19 21.24
N HIS A 137 6.26 -7.03 20.38
CA HIS A 137 7.69 -7.32 20.40
C HIS A 137 8.53 -6.07 20.12
N LEU A 138 8.20 -5.31 19.07
CA LEU A 138 8.94 -4.10 18.70
C LEU A 138 8.84 -3.01 19.77
N PHE A 139 7.67 -2.80 20.36
CA PHE A 139 7.49 -1.85 21.47
C PHE A 139 8.36 -2.20 22.68
N ASN A 140 8.54 -3.49 22.96
CA ASN A 140 9.44 -3.97 24.00
C ASN A 140 10.92 -3.81 23.61
N THR A 141 11.30 -4.24 22.39
CA THR A 141 12.67 -4.20 21.89
C THR A 141 13.22 -2.77 21.78
N HIS A 142 12.38 -1.80 21.44
CA HIS A 142 12.75 -0.37 21.42
C HIS A 142 12.59 0.33 22.78
N GLY A 143 12.17 -0.38 23.83
CA GLY A 143 12.01 0.18 25.17
C GLY A 143 10.86 1.19 25.33
N LEU A 144 9.95 1.27 24.35
CA LEU A 144 8.87 2.27 24.30
C LEU A 144 7.88 2.13 25.45
N ILE A 145 7.60 0.89 25.87
CA ILE A 145 6.70 0.59 26.99
C ILE A 145 7.20 1.25 28.27
N HIS A 146 8.50 1.10 28.56
CA HIS A 146 9.11 1.69 29.74
C HIS A 146 9.24 3.21 29.61
N HIS A 147 9.72 3.69 28.45
CA HIS A 147 9.96 5.10 28.21
C HIS A 147 8.69 5.95 28.36
N PHE A 148 7.57 5.52 27.76
CA PHE A 148 6.28 6.22 27.82
C PHE A 148 5.37 5.74 28.97
N LYS A 149 5.85 4.81 29.81
CA LYS A 149 5.08 4.20 30.92
C LYS A 149 3.73 3.64 30.45
N LEU A 150 3.73 2.94 29.31
CA LEU A 150 2.51 2.39 28.72
C LEU A 150 2.00 1.22 29.56
N ASP A 151 0.70 1.21 29.86
CA ASP A 151 0.07 0.05 30.47
C ASP A 151 -0.11 -1.06 29.42
N MET A 152 0.46 -2.23 29.68
CA MET A 152 0.47 -3.36 28.74
C MET A 152 -0.93 -3.85 28.38
N VAL A 153 -1.92 -3.70 29.27
CA VAL A 153 -3.30 -4.11 28.98
C VAL A 153 -3.93 -3.14 27.99
N THR A 154 -3.75 -1.83 28.18
CA THR A 154 -4.22 -0.81 27.23
C THR A 154 -3.49 -0.87 25.89
N LEU A 155 -2.17 -1.15 25.89
CA LEU A 155 -1.39 -1.35 24.67
C LEU A 155 -1.94 -2.53 23.89
N HIS A 156 -2.03 -3.70 24.53
CA HIS A 156 -2.58 -4.89 23.89
C HIS A 156 -4.01 -4.65 23.38
N ARG A 157 -4.86 -3.94 24.15
CA ARG A 157 -6.21 -3.58 23.69
C ARG A 157 -6.18 -2.71 22.43
N PHE A 158 -5.33 -1.69 22.39
CA PHE A 158 -5.15 -0.85 21.21
C PHE A 158 -4.72 -1.67 19.99
N LEU A 159 -3.69 -2.51 20.14
CA LEU A 159 -3.15 -3.33 19.06
C LEU A 159 -4.17 -4.31 18.50
N VAL A 160 -4.94 -4.97 19.39
CA VAL A 160 -6.03 -5.87 18.97
C VAL A 160 -7.12 -5.09 18.23
N MET A 161 -7.48 -3.88 18.68
CA MET A 161 -8.45 -3.06 17.95
C MET A 161 -7.94 -2.73 16.54
N VAL A 162 -6.67 -2.35 16.37
CA VAL A 162 -6.11 -2.07 15.05
C VAL A 162 -6.17 -3.31 14.16
N GLN A 163 -5.70 -4.47 14.63
CA GLN A 163 -5.68 -5.70 13.83
C GLN A 163 -7.07 -6.17 13.42
N GLU A 164 -8.05 -6.10 14.33
CA GLU A 164 -9.42 -6.57 14.07
C GLU A 164 -10.25 -5.61 13.20
N ASP A 165 -9.82 -4.35 13.05
CA ASP A 165 -10.45 -3.37 12.17
C ASP A 165 -9.87 -3.43 10.74
N TYR A 166 -8.81 -4.21 10.50
CA TYR A 166 -8.43 -4.62 9.15
C TYR A 166 -9.36 -5.71 8.62
N HIS A 167 -9.70 -5.60 7.34
CA HIS A 167 -10.64 -6.49 6.66
C HIS A 167 -9.92 -7.74 6.15
N SER A 168 -10.01 -8.85 6.89
CA SER A 168 -9.30 -10.10 6.56
C SER A 168 -9.73 -10.72 5.22
N GLN A 169 -10.87 -10.30 4.66
CA GLN A 169 -11.32 -10.72 3.33
C GLN A 169 -10.61 -10.01 2.16
N ASN A 170 -9.93 -8.88 2.42
CA ASN A 170 -9.15 -8.16 1.41
C ASN A 170 -7.89 -8.98 1.09
N PRO A 171 -7.61 -9.30 -0.19
CA PRO A 171 -6.42 -10.06 -0.56
C PRO A 171 -5.09 -9.41 -0.14
N TYR A 172 -5.00 -8.07 -0.24
CA TYR A 172 -3.80 -7.28 0.01
C TYR A 172 -3.95 -6.36 1.22
N HIS A 173 -4.89 -5.41 1.23
CA HIS A 173 -5.02 -4.39 2.28
C HIS A 173 -5.68 -4.96 3.56
N ASN A 174 -4.93 -5.81 4.28
CA ASN A 174 -5.32 -6.50 5.50
C ASN A 174 -4.21 -6.39 6.57
N ALA A 175 -4.42 -7.00 7.75
CA ALA A 175 -3.49 -6.89 8.88
C ALA A 175 -2.09 -7.49 8.59
N VAL A 176 -1.96 -8.43 7.64
CA VAL A 176 -0.66 -9.01 7.27
C VAL A 176 0.16 -7.99 6.49
N HIS A 177 -0.46 -7.21 5.60
CA HIS A 177 0.19 -6.07 4.92
C HIS A 177 0.66 -5.05 5.95
N ALA A 178 -0.21 -4.66 6.89
CA ALA A 178 0.17 -3.76 7.97
C ALA A 178 1.35 -4.27 8.80
N ALA A 179 1.41 -5.58 9.06
CA ALA A 179 2.53 -6.20 9.76
C ALA A 179 3.82 -6.20 8.91
N ASP A 180 3.73 -6.41 7.60
CA ASP A 180 4.86 -6.31 6.66
C ASP A 180 5.43 -4.89 6.62
N VAL A 181 4.57 -3.88 6.46
CA VAL A 181 4.94 -2.46 6.47
C VAL A 181 5.55 -2.07 7.81
N THR A 182 5.01 -2.56 8.92
CA THR A 182 5.58 -2.33 10.27
C THR A 182 6.98 -2.94 10.42
N GLN A 183 7.18 -4.15 9.89
CA GLN A 183 8.49 -4.81 9.93
C GLN A 183 9.51 -4.10 9.01
N ALA A 184 9.09 -3.66 7.83
CA ALA A 184 9.94 -2.87 6.93
C ALA A 184 10.30 -1.51 7.56
N MET A 185 9.32 -0.83 8.16
CA MET A 185 9.54 0.41 8.90
C MET A 185 10.55 0.21 10.02
N HIS A 186 10.46 -0.91 10.76
CA HIS A 186 11.47 -1.25 11.77
C HIS A 186 12.88 -1.36 11.19
N CYS A 187 13.06 -2.00 10.03
CA CYS A 187 14.36 -2.06 9.35
C CYS A 187 14.88 -0.67 8.99
N TYR A 188 14.03 0.24 8.50
CA TYR A 188 14.43 1.60 8.16
C TYR A 188 14.75 2.47 9.38
N LEU A 189 14.02 2.31 10.48
CA LEU A 189 14.34 2.99 11.75
C LEU A 189 15.71 2.55 12.30
N LYS A 190 16.25 1.40 11.87
CA LYS A 190 17.59 0.92 12.22
C LYS A 190 18.68 1.34 11.22
N GLU A 191 18.36 2.02 10.12
CA GLU A 191 19.37 2.54 9.21
C GLU A 191 20.27 3.54 9.94
N PRO A 192 21.61 3.39 9.92
CA PRO A 192 22.51 4.15 10.79
C PRO A 192 22.33 5.68 10.72
N LYS A 193 22.09 6.20 9.51
CA LYS A 193 21.91 7.64 9.27
C LYS A 193 20.63 8.20 9.90
N LEU A 194 19.58 7.38 10.03
CA LEU A 194 18.33 7.78 10.67
C LEU A 194 18.39 7.48 12.17
N ALA A 195 18.80 6.27 12.54
CA ALA A 195 18.84 5.76 13.91
C ALA A 195 19.61 6.66 14.89
N SER A 196 20.66 7.36 14.45
CA SER A 196 21.45 8.26 15.30
C SER A 196 20.70 9.52 15.74
N PHE A 197 19.58 9.87 15.10
CA PHE A 197 18.83 11.10 15.37
C PHE A 197 17.41 10.86 15.88
N LEU A 198 16.90 9.63 15.79
CA LEU A 198 15.55 9.30 16.22
C LEU A 198 15.41 9.34 17.74
N THR A 199 14.38 10.03 18.20
CA THR A 199 13.90 9.97 19.57
C THR A 199 12.97 8.76 19.77
N PRO A 200 12.73 8.33 21.02
CA PRO A 200 11.71 7.30 21.30
C PRO A 200 10.31 7.66 20.76
N LEU A 201 9.98 8.95 20.66
CA LEU A 201 8.70 9.41 20.11
C LEU A 201 8.63 9.17 18.61
N ASP A 202 9.70 9.47 17.87
CA ASP A 202 9.79 9.22 16.43
C ASP A 202 9.63 7.72 16.11
N ILE A 203 10.28 6.85 16.91
CA ILE A 203 10.19 5.40 16.76
C ILE A 203 8.75 4.93 17.04
N MET A 204 8.13 5.42 18.12
CA MET A 204 6.75 5.08 18.45
C MET A 204 5.78 5.51 17.32
N LEU A 205 5.92 6.74 16.82
CA LEU A 205 5.10 7.28 15.75
C LEU A 205 5.27 6.49 14.45
N GLY A 206 6.51 6.17 14.05
CA GLY A 206 6.79 5.39 12.85
C GLY A 206 6.17 3.99 12.91
N LEU A 207 6.29 3.30 14.04
CA LEU A 207 5.71 1.96 14.23
C LEU A 207 4.17 1.99 14.30
N LEU A 208 3.58 2.96 15.00
CA LEU A 208 2.13 3.11 15.09
C LEU A 208 1.49 3.51 13.75
N ALA A 209 2.12 4.44 13.02
CA ALA A 209 1.67 4.83 11.69
C ALA A 209 1.74 3.65 10.73
N ALA A 210 2.85 2.92 10.69
CA ALA A 210 2.99 1.72 9.84
C ALA A 210 1.93 0.65 10.16
N ALA A 211 1.62 0.42 11.43
CA ALA A 211 0.64 -0.58 11.83
C ALA A 211 -0.81 -0.22 11.53
N ALA A 212 -1.12 1.07 11.33
CA ALA A 212 -2.50 1.55 11.18
C ALA A 212 -2.75 2.37 9.90
N HIS A 213 -1.76 2.48 9.00
CA HIS A 213 -1.84 3.34 7.81
C HIS A 213 -2.99 2.98 6.86
N ASP A 214 -3.47 1.74 6.90
CA ASP A 214 -4.54 1.18 6.05
C ASP A 214 -5.70 0.58 6.86
N VAL A 215 -5.83 0.95 8.13
CA VAL A 215 -6.86 0.35 8.99
C VAL A 215 -8.28 0.65 8.48
N ASP A 216 -9.16 -0.36 8.46
CA ASP A 216 -10.51 -0.27 7.86
C ASP A 216 -10.52 0.03 6.34
N HIS A 217 -9.47 -0.37 5.61
CA HIS A 217 -9.44 -0.29 4.14
C HIS A 217 -10.56 -1.13 3.49
N PRO A 218 -11.40 -0.55 2.61
CA PRO A 218 -12.60 -1.23 2.08
C PRO A 218 -12.31 -2.17 0.90
N GLY A 219 -11.04 -2.31 0.49
CA GLY A 219 -10.64 -3.13 -0.66
C GLY A 219 -10.88 -2.47 -2.02
N VAL A 220 -11.10 -1.15 -2.04
CA VAL A 220 -11.33 -0.35 -3.24
C VAL A 220 -10.62 1.01 -3.14
N ASN A 221 -10.20 1.56 -4.27
CA ASN A 221 -9.43 2.80 -4.32
C ASN A 221 -10.28 4.07 -4.17
N GLN A 222 -9.61 5.21 -3.96
CA GLN A 222 -10.25 6.51 -3.81
C GLN A 222 -11.17 6.90 -5.00
N PRO A 223 -10.77 6.76 -6.28
CA PRO A 223 -11.65 7.00 -7.42
C PRO A 223 -12.96 6.20 -7.37
N PHE A 224 -12.91 4.93 -6.94
CA PHE A 224 -14.10 4.11 -6.76
C PHE A 224 -15.06 4.68 -5.72
N LEU A 225 -14.55 5.12 -4.57
CA LEU A 225 -15.38 5.75 -3.53
C LEU A 225 -16.03 7.06 -4.00
N ILE A 226 -15.31 7.84 -4.79
CA ILE A 226 -15.82 9.11 -5.35
C ILE A 226 -16.94 8.84 -6.36
N LYS A 227 -16.71 7.95 -7.35
CA LYS A 227 -17.71 7.68 -8.40
C LYS A 227 -18.99 7.01 -7.87
N THR A 228 -18.90 6.30 -6.76
CA THR A 228 -20.05 5.67 -6.08
C THR A 228 -20.73 6.59 -5.06
N ASN A 229 -20.30 7.84 -4.92
CA ASN A 229 -20.78 8.78 -3.89
C ASN A 229 -20.72 8.20 -2.47
N HIS A 230 -19.69 7.41 -2.18
CA HIS A 230 -19.53 6.79 -0.88
C HIS A 230 -19.43 7.86 0.22
N HIS A 231 -20.01 7.60 1.39
CA HIS A 231 -20.09 8.59 2.47
C HIS A 231 -18.71 9.13 2.92
N LEU A 232 -17.65 8.32 2.82
CA LEU A 232 -16.28 8.76 3.11
C LEU A 232 -15.76 9.81 2.12
N ALA A 233 -16.08 9.68 0.83
CA ALA A 233 -15.68 10.66 -0.19
C ALA A 233 -16.31 12.03 0.11
N ASN A 234 -17.57 12.05 0.53
CA ASN A 234 -18.25 13.27 0.99
C ASN A 234 -17.65 13.82 2.29
N LEU A 235 -17.35 12.95 3.26
CA LEU A 235 -16.80 13.33 4.56
C LEU A 235 -15.43 14.03 4.43
N TYR A 236 -14.57 13.52 3.55
CA TYR A 236 -13.21 14.02 3.32
C TYR A 236 -13.08 14.87 2.04
N GLN A 237 -14.20 15.30 1.47
CA GLN A 237 -14.26 16.23 0.33
C GLN A 237 -13.39 15.78 -0.85
N ASN A 238 -13.39 14.48 -1.15
CA ASN A 238 -12.63 13.85 -2.24
C ASN A 238 -11.09 14.01 -2.14
N MET A 239 -10.53 14.39 -0.99
CA MET A 239 -9.09 14.58 -0.80
C MET A 239 -8.52 13.50 0.13
N SER A 240 -7.56 12.71 -0.36
CA SER A 240 -6.90 11.62 0.41
C SER A 240 -7.91 10.82 1.25
N VAL A 241 -8.98 10.37 0.60
CA VAL A 241 -10.22 9.90 1.27
C VAL A 241 -9.93 8.70 2.17
N LEU A 242 -9.11 7.77 1.69
CA LEU A 242 -8.74 6.56 2.40
C LEU A 242 -7.78 6.89 3.54
N GLU A 243 -6.73 7.67 3.28
CA GLU A 243 -5.69 7.98 4.26
C GLU A 243 -6.24 8.84 5.41
N ASN A 244 -7.16 9.76 5.11
CA ASN A 244 -7.91 10.47 6.15
C ASN A 244 -8.74 9.48 6.99
N HIS A 245 -9.43 8.53 6.35
CA HIS A 245 -10.20 7.50 7.05
C HIS A 245 -9.33 6.67 8.00
N HIS A 246 -8.21 6.14 7.51
CA HIS A 246 -7.25 5.36 8.30
C HIS A 246 -6.72 6.17 9.50
N TRP A 247 -6.37 7.44 9.27
CA TRP A 247 -5.96 8.35 10.34
C TRP A 247 -7.06 8.55 11.38
N ARG A 248 -8.28 8.93 10.98
CA ARG A 248 -9.38 9.21 11.93
C ARG A 248 -9.78 7.96 12.71
N SER A 249 -9.80 6.79 12.08
CA SER A 249 -10.03 5.49 12.73
C SER A 249 -8.93 5.19 13.76
N THR A 250 -7.66 5.41 13.41
CA THR A 250 -6.52 5.27 14.33
C THR A 250 -6.68 6.15 15.58
N ILE A 251 -7.04 7.43 15.41
CA ILE A 251 -7.27 8.33 16.54
C ILE A 251 -8.46 7.87 17.39
N GLY A 252 -9.53 7.39 16.76
CA GLY A 252 -10.67 6.78 17.44
C GLY A 252 -10.25 5.63 18.36
N MET A 253 -9.43 4.71 17.85
CA MET A 253 -8.91 3.57 18.60
C MET A 253 -7.92 3.97 19.71
N LEU A 254 -7.06 4.96 19.48
CA LEU A 254 -6.16 5.49 20.52
C LEU A 254 -6.95 6.07 21.70
N ARG A 255 -7.98 6.87 21.42
CA ARG A 255 -8.86 7.42 22.46
C ARG A 255 -9.71 6.36 23.14
N GLU A 256 -10.29 5.42 22.37
CA GLU A 256 -11.07 4.31 22.92
C GLU A 256 -10.20 3.42 23.81
N SER A 257 -8.97 3.11 23.41
CA SER A 257 -8.03 2.27 24.17
C SER A 257 -7.55 2.92 25.47
N ARG A 258 -7.53 4.26 25.52
CA ARG A 258 -6.92 5.05 26.60
C ARG A 258 -5.41 4.80 26.74
N LEU A 259 -4.74 4.29 25.71
CA LEU A 259 -3.30 3.97 25.72
C LEU A 259 -2.44 5.18 26.13
N LEU A 260 -2.84 6.38 25.71
CA LEU A 260 -2.10 7.62 25.96
C LEU A 260 -2.75 8.51 27.03
N ALA A 261 -3.77 8.03 27.74
CA ALA A 261 -4.61 8.87 28.61
C ALA A 261 -3.88 9.42 29.84
N HIS A 262 -2.74 8.82 30.23
CA HIS A 262 -1.88 9.29 31.32
C HIS A 262 -0.84 10.32 30.88
N LEU A 263 -0.64 10.53 29.57
CA LEU A 263 0.29 11.52 29.05
C LEU A 263 -0.34 12.93 29.05
N PRO A 264 0.46 13.99 29.09
CA PRO A 264 -0.05 15.37 29.01
C PRO A 264 -0.86 15.60 27.72
N LYS A 265 -1.93 16.39 27.82
CA LYS A 265 -2.84 16.66 26.70
C LYS A 265 -2.11 17.19 25.46
N GLU A 266 -1.18 18.11 25.65
CA GLU A 266 -0.36 18.69 24.57
C GLU A 266 0.41 17.61 23.81
N MET A 267 1.05 16.68 24.52
CA MET A 267 1.76 15.55 23.94
C MET A 267 0.82 14.58 23.20
N THR A 268 -0.37 14.31 23.75
CA THR A 268 -1.34 13.46 23.05
C THR A 268 -1.84 14.11 21.76
N GLN A 269 -2.08 15.42 21.76
CA GLN A 269 -2.50 16.15 20.56
C GLN A 269 -1.41 16.18 19.50
N ASP A 270 -0.16 16.37 19.91
CA ASP A 270 1.01 16.31 19.04
C ASP A 270 1.17 14.91 18.41
N ILE A 271 1.04 13.83 19.21
CA ILE A 271 1.04 12.44 18.70
C ILE A 271 -0.08 12.24 17.67
N GLU A 272 -1.32 12.67 17.97
CA GLU A 272 -2.46 12.52 17.05
C GLU A 272 -2.25 13.27 15.72
N GLN A 273 -1.60 14.44 15.75
CA GLN A 273 -1.26 15.22 14.55
C GLN A 273 -0.12 14.58 13.74
N GLN A 274 0.95 14.17 14.41
CA GLN A 274 2.09 13.56 13.72
C GLN A 274 1.73 12.20 13.10
N LEU A 275 0.91 11.38 13.78
CA LEU A 275 0.36 10.16 13.19
C LEU A 275 -0.45 10.45 11.92
N GLY A 276 -1.29 11.48 11.96
CA GLY A 276 -2.04 11.90 10.77
C GLY A 276 -1.14 12.33 9.63
N SER A 277 -0.11 13.11 9.94
CA SER A 277 0.88 13.57 8.96
C SER A 277 1.67 12.41 8.33
N LEU A 278 1.98 11.35 9.09
CA LEU A 278 2.62 10.15 8.56
C LEU A 278 1.67 9.33 7.67
N ILE A 279 0.46 9.04 8.16
CA ILE A 279 -0.54 8.26 7.41
C ILE A 279 -0.95 8.98 6.12
N LEU A 280 -1.21 10.29 6.16
CA LEU A 280 -1.54 11.06 4.96
C LEU A 280 -0.41 11.12 3.91
N ALA A 281 0.83 10.80 4.29
CA ALA A 281 1.93 10.72 3.34
C ALA A 281 1.89 9.44 2.49
N THR A 282 1.17 8.39 2.91
CA THR A 282 1.08 7.14 2.14
C THR A 282 0.25 7.29 0.86
N ASP A 283 -0.62 8.30 0.77
CA ASP A 283 -1.40 8.61 -0.44
C ASP A 283 -0.50 8.63 -1.68
N ILE A 284 -0.67 7.62 -2.53
CA ILE A 284 0.20 7.38 -3.68
C ILE A 284 0.06 8.49 -4.73
N ASN A 285 -1.09 9.16 -4.80
CA ASN A 285 -1.31 10.30 -5.71
C ASN A 285 -0.40 11.49 -5.37
N ARG A 286 0.08 11.55 -4.12
CA ARG A 286 1.01 12.58 -3.65
C ARG A 286 2.47 12.15 -3.75
N GLN A 287 2.79 10.97 -4.29
CA GLN A 287 4.18 10.50 -4.35
C GLN A 287 5.14 11.50 -5.02
N ASN A 288 4.73 12.12 -6.12
CA ASN A 288 5.59 13.07 -6.83
C ASN A 288 5.93 14.30 -5.97
N GLU A 289 4.99 14.78 -5.14
CA GLU A 289 5.23 15.88 -4.19
C GLU A 289 6.37 15.52 -3.22
N PHE A 290 6.27 14.37 -2.57
CA PHE A 290 7.28 13.87 -1.62
C PHE A 290 8.62 13.58 -2.30
N LEU A 291 8.59 12.96 -3.48
CA LEU A 291 9.81 12.61 -4.22
C LEU A 291 10.55 13.85 -4.73
N THR A 292 9.84 14.84 -5.28
CA THR A 292 10.44 16.12 -5.69
C THR A 292 11.06 16.84 -4.50
N ARG A 293 10.34 16.88 -3.36
CA ARG A 293 10.87 17.47 -2.13
C ARG A 293 12.12 16.76 -1.64
N LEU A 294 12.13 15.42 -1.62
CA LEU A 294 13.29 14.62 -1.23
C LEU A 294 14.49 14.88 -2.15
N LYS A 295 14.29 14.88 -3.48
CA LYS A 295 15.33 15.19 -4.47
C LYS A 295 15.93 16.58 -4.25
N ALA A 296 15.10 17.61 -4.01
CA ALA A 296 15.57 18.97 -3.76
C ALA A 296 16.43 19.03 -2.50
N HIS A 297 15.96 18.41 -1.41
CA HIS A 297 16.67 18.32 -0.15
C HIS A 297 18.03 17.62 -0.27
N LEU A 298 18.08 16.51 -1.01
CA LEU A 298 19.31 15.75 -1.26
C LEU A 298 20.29 16.51 -2.15
N HIS A 299 19.78 17.20 -3.19
CA HIS A 299 20.59 18.05 -4.07
C HIS A 299 21.21 19.23 -3.31
N ASN A 300 20.41 19.93 -2.51
CA ASN A 300 20.84 21.09 -1.72
C ASN A 300 21.69 20.72 -0.50
N LYS A 301 21.65 19.44 -0.08
CA LYS A 301 22.30 18.93 1.14
C LYS A 301 21.88 19.70 2.38
N ASP A 302 20.60 20.03 2.47
CA ASP A 302 20.04 20.86 3.54
C ASP A 302 19.23 20.09 4.59
N LEU A 303 19.05 18.76 4.44
CA LEU A 303 18.45 17.90 5.47
C LEU A 303 19.28 17.86 6.74
N ARG A 304 18.72 18.36 7.84
CA ARG A 304 19.31 18.35 9.19
C ARG A 304 18.45 17.48 10.10
N LEU A 305 18.85 16.24 10.32
CA LEU A 305 18.05 15.27 11.09
C LEU A 305 17.95 15.60 12.59
N GLU A 306 18.76 16.55 13.07
CA GLU A 306 18.58 17.19 14.38
C GLU A 306 17.29 18.01 14.46
N ASP A 307 16.84 18.58 13.33
CA ASP A 307 15.58 19.30 13.25
C ASP A 307 14.38 18.33 13.22
N ALA A 308 13.34 18.64 13.99
CA ALA A 308 12.18 17.79 14.11
C ALA A 308 11.36 17.69 12.81
N GLN A 309 11.31 18.75 12.00
CA GLN A 309 10.56 18.76 10.75
C GLN A 309 11.24 17.92 9.68
N ASP A 310 12.56 18.02 9.55
CA ASP A 310 13.35 17.21 8.62
C ASP A 310 13.33 15.74 9.01
N ARG A 311 13.45 15.44 10.31
CA ARG A 311 13.35 14.06 10.82
C ARG A 311 11.96 13.48 10.58
N HIS A 312 10.89 14.24 10.84
CA HIS A 312 9.51 13.83 10.54
C HIS A 312 9.28 13.60 9.04
N PHE A 313 9.82 14.48 8.19
CA PHE A 313 9.77 14.29 6.73
C PHE A 313 10.47 12.98 6.31
N MET A 314 11.64 12.67 6.89
CA MET A 314 12.30 11.39 6.60
C MET A 314 11.54 10.17 7.13
N LEU A 315 10.78 10.30 8.22
CA LEU A 315 9.83 9.25 8.64
C LEU A 315 8.69 9.06 7.64
N GLN A 316 8.17 10.14 7.04
CA GLN A 316 7.18 10.05 5.96
C GLN A 316 7.76 9.31 4.75
N ILE A 317 8.99 9.64 4.35
CA ILE A 317 9.69 8.93 3.26
C ILE A 317 9.90 7.45 3.61
N ALA A 318 10.37 7.15 4.83
CA ALA A 318 10.58 5.77 5.28
C ALA A 318 9.27 4.96 5.28
N LEU A 319 8.16 5.55 5.73
CA LEU A 319 6.86 4.90 5.71
C LEU A 319 6.36 4.67 4.27
N LYS A 320 6.55 5.65 3.38
CA LYS A 320 6.25 5.45 1.94
C LYS A 320 7.09 4.33 1.35
N CYS A 321 8.39 4.27 1.65
CA CYS A 321 9.23 3.15 1.23
C CYS A 321 8.68 1.82 1.75
N ALA A 322 8.26 1.76 3.02
CA ALA A 322 7.79 0.53 3.66
C ALA A 322 6.48 0.02 3.02
N ASP A 323 5.58 0.95 2.71
CA ASP A 323 4.29 0.67 2.08
C ASP A 323 4.47 0.05 0.67
N ILE A 324 5.38 0.58 -0.14
CA ILE A 324 5.63 0.09 -1.51
C ILE A 324 6.85 -0.83 -1.64
N CYS A 325 7.33 -1.44 -0.55
CA CYS A 325 8.58 -2.22 -0.56
C CYS A 325 8.44 -3.65 -1.11
N ASN A 326 7.24 -4.15 -1.43
CA ASN A 326 7.08 -5.57 -1.77
C ASN A 326 7.96 -6.00 -2.97
N PRO A 327 8.14 -5.20 -4.04
CA PRO A 327 9.10 -5.49 -5.10
C PRO A 327 10.57 -5.57 -4.68
N CYS A 328 10.92 -5.03 -3.53
CA CYS A 328 12.27 -5.02 -2.97
C CYS A 328 12.53 -6.23 -2.03
N ARG A 329 11.54 -7.11 -1.82
CA ARG A 329 11.68 -8.37 -1.07
C ARG A 329 12.23 -9.49 -1.97
N ILE A 330 12.60 -10.62 -1.38
CA ILE A 330 12.92 -11.85 -2.14
C ILE A 330 11.77 -12.24 -3.07
N TRP A 331 12.08 -12.92 -4.18
CA TRP A 331 11.14 -13.19 -5.27
C TRP A 331 9.85 -13.88 -4.79
N GLU A 332 9.95 -14.86 -3.90
CA GLU A 332 8.81 -15.63 -3.40
C GLU A 332 7.80 -14.78 -2.62
N MET A 333 8.29 -13.80 -1.84
CA MET A 333 7.44 -12.85 -1.13
C MET A 333 6.90 -11.79 -2.08
N SER A 334 7.77 -11.21 -2.93
CA SER A 334 7.36 -10.20 -3.91
C SER A 334 6.27 -10.72 -4.84
N LYS A 335 6.39 -11.98 -5.29
CA LYS A 335 5.39 -12.66 -6.12
C LYS A 335 4.06 -12.83 -5.38
N GLN A 336 4.06 -13.34 -4.15
CA GLN A 336 2.83 -13.48 -3.36
C GLN A 336 2.12 -12.14 -3.14
N TRP A 337 2.86 -11.08 -2.81
CA TRP A 337 2.29 -9.74 -2.70
C TRP A 337 1.73 -9.22 -4.03
N SER A 338 2.44 -9.46 -5.13
CA SER A 338 1.99 -9.09 -6.48
C SER A 338 0.69 -9.79 -6.87
N GLU A 339 0.55 -11.08 -6.55
CA GLU A 339 -0.67 -11.85 -6.81
C GLU A 339 -1.84 -11.32 -5.97
N ARG A 340 -1.61 -11.05 -4.68
CA ARG A 340 -2.62 -10.49 -3.76
C ARG A 340 -3.11 -9.11 -4.19
N VAL A 341 -2.20 -8.18 -4.49
CA VAL A 341 -2.60 -6.82 -4.90
C VAL A 341 -3.37 -6.82 -6.22
N CYS A 342 -2.97 -7.67 -7.18
CA CYS A 342 -3.69 -7.80 -8.44
C CYS A 342 -5.05 -8.49 -8.25
N GLU A 343 -5.16 -9.49 -7.38
CA GLU A 343 -6.46 -10.09 -7.02
C GLU A 343 -7.42 -9.03 -6.47
N GLU A 344 -6.95 -8.15 -5.59
CA GLU A 344 -7.77 -7.07 -5.05
C GLU A 344 -8.19 -6.04 -6.11
N PHE A 345 -7.28 -5.65 -7.00
CA PHE A 345 -7.60 -4.78 -8.14
C PHE A 345 -8.65 -5.41 -9.07
N TYR A 346 -8.52 -6.71 -9.38
CA TYR A 346 -9.47 -7.40 -10.23
C TYR A 346 -10.85 -7.55 -9.57
N ARG A 347 -10.91 -7.80 -8.25
CA ARG A 347 -12.18 -7.76 -7.49
C ARG A 347 -12.85 -6.39 -7.57
N GLN A 348 -12.09 -5.29 -7.51
CA GLN A 348 -12.66 -3.96 -7.76
C GLN A 348 -13.20 -3.84 -9.19
N GLY A 349 -12.47 -4.30 -10.21
CA GLY A 349 -12.92 -4.26 -11.60
C GLY A 349 -14.19 -5.07 -11.85
N GLU A 350 -14.35 -6.23 -11.20
CA GLU A 350 -15.59 -7.02 -11.22
C GLU A 350 -16.77 -6.24 -10.61
N LEU A 351 -16.55 -5.52 -9.49
CA LEU A 351 -17.56 -4.66 -8.90
C LEU A 351 -17.92 -3.50 -9.84
N GLU A 352 -16.93 -2.86 -10.46
CA GLU A 352 -17.14 -1.78 -11.43
C GLU A 352 -17.97 -2.26 -12.62
N GLN A 353 -17.63 -3.41 -13.18
CA GLN A 353 -18.41 -4.03 -14.26
C GLN A 353 -19.85 -4.35 -13.81
N LYS A 354 -20.02 -4.91 -12.61
CA LYS A 354 -21.34 -5.26 -12.05
C LYS A 354 -22.24 -4.04 -11.84
N PHE A 355 -21.67 -2.90 -11.48
CA PHE A 355 -22.38 -1.64 -11.29
C PHE A 355 -22.40 -0.73 -12.53
N GLU A 356 -22.01 -1.27 -13.70
CA GLU A 356 -21.98 -0.55 -14.98
C GLU A 356 -21.13 0.74 -14.92
N LEU A 357 -20.06 0.71 -14.12
CA LEU A 357 -19.06 1.78 -14.01
C LEU A 357 -17.91 1.52 -14.97
N GLU A 358 -17.24 2.59 -15.40
CA GLU A 358 -15.96 2.46 -16.10
C GLU A 358 -14.97 1.71 -15.20
N ILE A 359 -14.36 0.65 -15.76
CA ILE A 359 -13.35 -0.15 -15.07
C ILE A 359 -12.09 0.69 -14.91
N SER A 360 -11.62 0.82 -13.68
CA SER A 360 -10.43 1.59 -13.34
C SER A 360 -9.17 1.00 -14.01
N PRO A 361 -8.16 1.82 -14.31
CA PRO A 361 -6.87 1.32 -14.78
C PRO A 361 -6.32 0.22 -13.86
N LEU A 362 -5.68 -0.81 -14.44
CA LEU A 362 -5.09 -1.97 -13.76
C LEU A 362 -6.10 -2.94 -13.12
N CYS A 363 -7.40 -2.62 -13.15
CA CYS A 363 -8.45 -3.43 -12.54
C CYS A 363 -9.13 -4.39 -13.53
N ASN A 364 -8.67 -4.46 -14.79
CA ASN A 364 -9.30 -5.30 -15.81
C ASN A 364 -8.50 -6.59 -16.05
N GLN A 365 -8.88 -7.69 -15.41
CA GLN A 365 -8.19 -8.98 -15.54
C GLN A 365 -8.11 -9.52 -16.99
N GLN A 366 -8.99 -9.09 -17.90
CA GLN A 366 -8.96 -9.52 -19.30
C GLN A 366 -7.93 -8.75 -20.13
N LYS A 367 -7.59 -7.52 -19.72
CA LYS A 367 -6.68 -6.62 -20.45
C LYS A 367 -5.32 -6.50 -19.77
N ASP A 368 -5.32 -6.50 -18.44
CA ASP A 368 -4.15 -6.30 -17.60
C ASP A 368 -3.56 -7.65 -17.19
N SER A 369 -2.24 -7.73 -17.15
CA SER A 369 -1.51 -8.92 -16.68
C SER A 369 -0.64 -8.56 -15.49
N ILE A 370 -0.52 -9.49 -14.52
CA ILE A 370 0.34 -9.29 -13.34
C ILE A 370 1.76 -8.85 -13.74
N PRO A 371 2.45 -9.50 -14.70
CA PRO A 371 3.78 -9.06 -15.11
C PRO A 371 3.80 -7.62 -15.63
N SER A 372 2.82 -7.21 -16.45
CA SER A 372 2.76 -5.85 -17.00
C SER A 372 2.54 -4.79 -15.92
N ILE A 373 1.64 -5.06 -14.97
CA ILE A 373 1.32 -4.18 -13.84
C ILE A 373 2.58 -4.01 -12.98
N GLN A 374 3.23 -5.12 -12.64
CA GLN A 374 4.42 -5.11 -11.80
C GLN A 374 5.61 -4.40 -12.45
N ILE A 375 5.87 -4.62 -13.74
CA ILE A 375 6.96 -3.92 -14.45
C ILE A 375 6.72 -2.41 -14.49
N GLY A 376 5.48 -1.99 -14.74
CA GLY A 376 5.09 -0.58 -14.73
C GLY A 376 5.27 0.04 -13.34
N PHE A 377 4.69 -0.58 -12.31
CA PHE A 377 4.79 -0.14 -10.93
C PHE A 377 6.26 -0.04 -10.46
N MET A 378 7.07 -1.06 -10.72
CA MET A 378 8.49 -1.04 -10.38
C MET A 378 9.23 0.10 -11.07
N SER A 379 8.98 0.34 -12.36
CA SER A 379 9.72 1.35 -13.15
C SER A 379 9.37 2.78 -12.79
N TYR A 380 8.09 3.06 -12.54
CA TYR A 380 7.59 4.43 -12.44
C TYR A 380 7.30 4.87 -11.00
N ILE A 381 7.10 3.92 -10.08
CA ILE A 381 6.70 4.22 -8.70
C ILE A 381 7.80 3.82 -7.72
N VAL A 382 8.21 2.54 -7.74
CA VAL A 382 9.14 1.99 -6.74
C VAL A 382 10.58 2.45 -6.98
N GLU A 383 11.11 2.19 -8.18
CA GLU A 383 12.50 2.47 -8.50
C GLU A 383 12.91 3.94 -8.28
N PRO A 384 12.10 4.95 -8.65
CA PRO A 384 12.43 6.34 -8.36
C PRO A 384 12.53 6.65 -6.87
N LEU A 385 11.63 6.13 -6.03
CA LEU A 385 11.67 6.37 -4.58
C LEU A 385 12.87 5.68 -3.92
N PHE A 386 13.10 4.40 -4.25
CA PHE A 386 14.17 3.61 -3.65
C PHE A 386 15.57 4.07 -4.07
N ARG A 387 15.73 4.65 -5.26
CA ARG A 387 16.99 5.28 -5.68
C ARG A 387 17.33 6.51 -4.84
N GLU A 388 16.35 7.38 -4.56
CA GLU A 388 16.56 8.54 -3.69
C GLU A 388 16.74 8.14 -2.22
N TRP A 389 16.03 7.10 -1.76
CA TRP A 389 16.27 6.51 -0.44
C TRP A 389 17.70 5.97 -0.31
N ALA A 390 18.19 5.22 -1.29
CA ALA A 390 19.56 4.72 -1.31
C ALA A 390 20.58 5.85 -1.34
N HIS A 391 20.31 6.93 -2.09
CA HIS A 391 21.15 8.13 -2.06
C HIS A 391 21.18 8.78 -0.67
N PHE A 392 20.03 8.88 0.00
CA PHE A 392 19.94 9.37 1.37
C PHE A 392 20.77 8.50 2.33
N THR A 393 20.59 7.18 2.32
CA THR A 393 21.27 6.25 3.26
C THR A 393 22.76 6.04 2.95
N GLY A 394 23.26 6.58 1.82
CA GLY A 394 24.64 6.40 1.39
C GLY A 394 24.92 4.99 0.86
N ASN A 395 23.94 4.38 0.19
CA ASN A 395 23.97 2.99 -0.28
C ASN A 395 24.30 2.01 0.86
N SER A 396 23.52 2.08 1.94
CA SER A 396 23.60 1.07 3.00
C SER A 396 23.42 -0.34 2.42
N THR A 397 23.93 -1.36 3.12
CA THR A 397 23.76 -2.77 2.71
C THR A 397 22.28 -3.12 2.52
N LEU A 398 21.38 -2.57 3.34
CA LEU A 398 19.94 -2.76 3.18
C LEU A 398 19.44 -2.13 1.87
N SER A 399 19.86 -0.90 1.56
CA SER A 399 19.48 -0.21 0.31
C SER A 399 20.00 -0.91 -0.94
N GLU A 400 21.24 -1.40 -0.91
CA GLU A 400 21.81 -2.21 -1.99
C GLU A 400 21.04 -3.53 -2.19
N ASN A 401 20.72 -4.23 -1.10
CA ASN A 401 19.93 -5.46 -1.15
C ASN A 401 18.52 -5.22 -1.72
N MET A 402 17.85 -4.14 -1.31
CA MET A 402 16.52 -3.77 -1.82
C MET A 402 16.55 -3.47 -3.32
N LEU A 403 17.51 -2.67 -3.78
CA LEU A 403 17.67 -2.36 -5.21
C LEU A 403 18.08 -3.60 -6.02
N GLY A 404 18.88 -4.50 -5.44
CA GLY A 404 19.25 -5.79 -6.03
C GLY A 404 18.03 -6.70 -6.24
N HIS A 405 17.20 -6.87 -5.22
CA HIS A 405 15.93 -7.60 -5.34
C HIS A 405 14.99 -6.95 -6.34
N LEU A 406 14.83 -5.62 -6.30
CA LEU A 406 14.00 -4.89 -7.26
C LEU A 406 14.42 -5.17 -8.71
N ALA A 407 15.72 -5.10 -9.00
CA ALA A 407 16.25 -5.40 -10.33
C ALA A 407 16.03 -6.87 -10.72
N HIS A 408 16.26 -7.81 -9.80
CA HIS A 408 16.03 -9.24 -10.03
C HIS A 408 14.55 -9.54 -10.31
N ASN A 409 13.64 -9.07 -9.45
CA ASN A 409 12.21 -9.30 -9.55
C ASN A 409 11.63 -8.68 -10.82
N LYS A 410 12.08 -7.48 -11.20
CA LYS A 410 11.73 -6.85 -12.47
C LYS A 410 12.16 -7.70 -13.67
N ALA A 411 13.33 -8.34 -13.62
CA ALA A 411 13.78 -9.26 -14.66
C ALA A 411 12.95 -10.56 -14.71
N GLN A 412 12.57 -11.11 -13.56
CA GLN A 412 11.67 -12.26 -13.48
C GLN A 412 10.29 -11.96 -14.09
N TRP A 413 9.68 -10.82 -13.75
CA TRP A 413 8.41 -10.42 -14.39
C TRP A 413 8.55 -10.24 -15.90
N LYS A 414 9.66 -9.65 -16.38
CA LYS A 414 9.92 -9.53 -17.83
C LYS A 414 10.03 -10.89 -18.52
N SER A 415 10.55 -11.92 -17.85
CA SER A 415 10.66 -13.26 -18.42
C SER A 415 9.30 -13.97 -18.54
N LEU A 416 8.34 -13.60 -17.67
CA LEU A 416 6.97 -14.13 -17.65
C LEU A 416 6.02 -13.43 -18.62
N LEU A 417 6.41 -12.29 -19.21
CA LEU A 417 5.62 -11.67 -20.27
C LEU A 417 5.56 -12.60 -21.49
N PRO A 418 4.37 -12.80 -22.10
CA PRO A 418 4.27 -13.56 -23.34
C PRO A 418 5.24 -12.98 -24.38
N ARG A 419 6.17 -13.80 -24.86
CA ARG A 419 6.97 -13.45 -26.04
C ARG A 419 5.98 -13.22 -27.18
N GLN A 420 5.73 -11.96 -27.54
CA GLN A 420 5.10 -11.68 -28.82
C GLN A 420 6.02 -12.29 -29.87
N HIS A 421 5.58 -13.38 -30.49
CA HIS A 421 6.30 -14.01 -31.58
C HIS A 421 6.52 -12.93 -32.66
N ARG A 422 7.78 -12.52 -32.86
CA ARG A 422 8.24 -12.03 -34.16
C ARG A 422 8.09 -13.20 -35.14
N SER A 423 6.89 -13.44 -35.63
CA SER A 423 6.60 -14.45 -36.65
C SER A 423 6.28 -13.76 -37.98
N ARG A 424 7.20 -14.00 -38.93
CA ARG A 424 7.09 -13.92 -40.39
C ARG A 424 7.30 -12.55 -41.06
N GLY A 425 8.57 -12.12 -41.04
CA GLY A 425 9.15 -11.45 -42.21
C GLY A 425 9.39 -12.47 -43.33
N SER A 426 8.64 -12.31 -44.42
CA SER A 426 8.97 -12.61 -45.83
C SER A 426 10.25 -13.42 -46.12
N SER A 427 10.10 -14.69 -46.50
CA SER A 427 10.94 -15.36 -47.52
C SER A 427 10.36 -16.74 -47.86
N GLY A 428 9.74 -16.87 -49.04
CA GLY A 428 9.08 -18.11 -49.44
C GLY A 428 8.59 -18.13 -50.89
N SER A 429 9.54 -18.14 -51.83
CA SER A 429 9.42 -18.65 -53.22
C SER A 429 10.78 -18.35 -53.87
N GLY A 430 11.70 -19.28 -54.12
CA GLY A 430 11.60 -20.53 -54.88
C GLY A 430 12.59 -20.40 -56.06
N PRO A 431 13.52 -21.34 -56.31
CA PRO A 431 14.74 -21.09 -57.08
C PRO A 431 14.55 -21.17 -58.61
N ASP A 432 15.53 -20.58 -59.30
CA ASP A 432 15.75 -20.52 -60.75
C ASP A 432 15.52 -21.82 -61.51
N HIS A 433 14.96 -21.71 -62.73
CA HIS A 433 15.40 -22.50 -63.88
C HIS A 433 15.01 -21.85 -65.22
N ASP A 434 16.03 -21.69 -66.07
CA ASP A 434 16.06 -21.22 -67.45
C ASP A 434 15.18 -22.03 -68.43
N HIS A 435 14.59 -21.36 -69.44
CA HIS A 435 14.96 -21.48 -70.87
C HIS A 435 13.86 -21.02 -71.87
N ALA A 436 14.25 -20.10 -72.75
CA ALA A 436 14.05 -20.04 -74.21
C ALA A 436 12.63 -19.95 -74.85
N GLY A 437 12.45 -18.91 -75.67
CA GLY A 437 12.24 -19.11 -77.13
C GLY A 437 10.93 -18.63 -77.78
N GLN A 438 10.96 -17.39 -78.32
CA GLN A 438 10.46 -16.90 -79.62
C GLN A 438 9.03 -17.13 -80.16
N GLY A 439 8.47 -16.05 -80.76
CA GLY A 439 7.61 -16.08 -81.96
C GLY A 439 6.35 -15.19 -81.88
N THR A 440 6.42 -13.91 -82.30
CA THR A 440 5.82 -13.29 -83.53
C THR A 440 4.36 -12.80 -83.41
N GLU A 441 4.17 -11.47 -83.35
CA GLU A 441 3.58 -10.56 -84.37
C GLU A 441 2.02 -10.58 -84.41
N SER A 442 1.28 -9.47 -84.25
CA SER A 442 1.16 -8.34 -85.20
C SER A 442 0.18 -7.25 -84.67
N GLU A 443 0.51 -5.97 -84.94
CA GLU A 443 -0.31 -4.82 -85.42
C GLU A 443 -1.65 -4.42 -84.68
N GLU A 444 -2.06 -3.16 -84.46
CA GLU A 444 -1.82 -1.86 -85.11
C GLU A 444 -2.45 -0.68 -84.28
N GLN A 445 -1.74 0.47 -84.24
CA GLN A 445 -2.12 1.92 -84.36
C GLN A 445 -3.31 2.59 -83.61
N GLU A 446 -3.05 3.62 -82.76
CA GLU A 446 -3.08 5.12 -82.95
C GLU A 446 -4.48 5.76 -82.68
N GLY A 447 -4.70 6.95 -82.11
CA GLY A 447 -3.91 8.12 -81.67
C GLY A 447 -4.79 9.06 -80.79
N ASP A 448 -4.23 9.85 -79.85
CA ASP A 448 -3.89 11.31 -79.90
C ASP A 448 -5.12 12.25 -79.69
N SER A 449 -5.18 13.40 -78.97
CA SER A 449 -4.29 14.45 -78.41
C SER A 449 -5.20 15.39 -77.52
N PRO A 450 -4.80 16.53 -76.89
CA PRO A 450 -3.54 17.25 -76.84
C PRO A 450 -2.85 17.33 -75.45
#